data_AF-A0A0G0U993-F1
#
_entry.id   AF-A0A0G0U993-F1
#
_cell.length_a   1.000
_cell.length_b   1.000
_cell.length_c   1.000
_cell.angle_alpha   90.00
_cell.angle_beta   90.00
_cell.angle_gamma   90.00
#
_symmetry.space_group_name_H-M   'P 1'
#
loop_
_entity.id
_entity.type
_entity.pdbx_description
1 polymer ?
#
loop_
_entity_poly.entity_id
_entity_poly.type
_entity_poly.pdbx_seq_one_letter_code
_entity_poly.pdbx_strand_id
1 'polypeptide(L)'
;MLDLMPYSRGFTILELLVVISIMILLSVLGLSVYGNAQKNNRDQARLLDLNTISQYLELYRHDQLYYPQNFNPSIDNQLQAPDGRVYSDDIPKDVDANRKYVYSAADCVTVGGQTKCYSYILCAKQEGGMTFTDPLVGSVKCSDLTCGSSPAYTCTMGVSSD
;
A
#
# COMPACT_ATOMS: atom_id res chain seq x y z
N MET A 1 -76.29 -9.46 12.30
CA MET A 1 -74.87 -9.38 12.65
C MET A 1 -74.10 -9.81 11.40
N LEU A 2 -73.71 -8.83 10.57
CA LEU A 2 -72.95 -9.08 9.34
C LEU A 2 -71.47 -8.91 9.67
N ASP A 3 -70.73 -10.01 9.71
CA ASP A 3 -69.27 -9.99 9.82
C ASP A 3 -68.67 -9.57 8.48
N LEU A 4 -68.09 -8.37 8.44
CA LEU A 4 -67.26 -7.88 7.34
C LEU A 4 -65.87 -8.51 7.48
N MET A 5 -65.55 -9.51 6.67
CA MET A 5 -64.18 -10.04 6.59
C MET A 5 -63.26 -9.01 5.91
N PRO A 6 -62.15 -8.59 6.55
CA PRO A 6 -61.20 -7.67 5.94
C PRO A 6 -60.44 -8.35 4.80
N TYR A 7 -60.57 -7.78 3.59
CA TYR A 7 -59.85 -8.21 2.39
C TYR A 7 -58.34 -7.97 2.57
N SER A 8 -57.59 -9.03 2.87
CA SER A 8 -56.13 -8.98 2.93
C SER A 8 -55.57 -8.82 1.52
N ARG A 9 -55.02 -7.65 1.22
CA ARG A 9 -54.33 -7.37 -0.05
C ARG A 9 -53.02 -8.15 -0.07
N GLY A 10 -52.98 -9.24 -0.85
CA GLY A 10 -51.75 -9.97 -1.15
C GLY A 10 -50.88 -9.21 -2.15
N PHE A 11 -49.56 -9.37 -2.04
CA PHE A 11 -48.61 -8.87 -3.04
C PHE A 11 -48.92 -9.44 -4.43
N THR A 12 -48.89 -8.60 -5.46
CA THR A 12 -49.07 -9.10 -6.83
C THR A 12 -47.78 -9.77 -7.33
N ILE A 13 -47.90 -10.79 -8.18
CA ILE A 13 -46.72 -11.46 -8.79
C ILE A 13 -45.85 -10.44 -9.55
N LEU A 14 -46.48 -9.45 -10.18
CA LEU A 14 -45.80 -8.39 -10.90
C LEU A 14 -44.95 -7.51 -9.97
N GLU A 15 -45.45 -7.25 -8.76
CA GLU A 15 -44.74 -6.45 -7.75
C GLU A 15 -43.49 -7.19 -7.23
N LEU A 16 -43.59 -8.50 -7.01
CA LEU A 16 -42.42 -9.33 -6.69
C LEU A 16 -41.41 -9.37 -7.86
N LEU A 17 -41.90 -9.44 -9.10
CA LEU A 17 -41.06 -9.50 -10.31
C LEU A 17 -40.28 -8.19 -10.52
N VAL A 18 -40.89 -7.03 -10.28
CA VAL A 18 -40.20 -5.75 -10.37
C VAL A 18 -39.15 -5.63 -9.27
N VAL A 19 -39.44 -6.05 -8.05
CA VAL A 19 -38.47 -5.98 -6.93
C VAL A 19 -37.22 -6.83 -7.22
N ILE A 20 -37.38 -8.09 -7.64
CA ILE A 20 -36.22 -8.94 -7.94
C ILE A 20 -35.39 -8.40 -9.11
N SER A 21 -36.03 -7.79 -10.11
CA SER A 21 -35.31 -7.20 -11.24
C SER A 21 -34.47 -5.98 -10.81
N ILE A 22 -35.00 -5.14 -9.93
CA ILE A 22 -34.24 -4.01 -9.34
C ILE A 22 -33.13 -4.54 -8.42
N MET A 23 -33.39 -5.56 -7.61
CA MET A 23 -32.36 -6.13 -6.71
C MET A 23 -31.19 -6.72 -7.51
N ILE A 24 -31.45 -7.41 -8.62
CA ILE A 24 -30.40 -7.94 -9.50
C ILE A 24 -29.55 -6.78 -10.05
N LEU A 25 -30.20 -5.73 -10.57
CA LEU A 25 -29.49 -4.57 -11.12
C LEU A 25 -28.61 -3.86 -10.09
N LEU A 26 -29.14 -3.60 -8.90
CA LEU A 26 -28.38 -2.94 -7.82
C LEU A 26 -27.22 -3.81 -7.31
N SER A 27 -27.41 -5.13 -7.24
CA SER A 27 -26.38 -6.06 -6.77
C SER A 27 -25.15 -6.06 -7.68
N VAL A 28 -25.36 -6.04 -9.01
CA VAL A 28 -24.26 -6.00 -9.98
C VAL A 28 -23.44 -4.71 -9.84
N LEU A 29 -24.11 -3.57 -9.71
CA LEU A 29 -23.41 -2.28 -9.55
C LEU A 29 -22.67 -2.19 -8.21
N GLY A 30 -23.25 -2.71 -7.13
CA GLY A 30 -22.67 -2.68 -5.79
C GLY A 30 -21.32 -3.41 -5.70
N LEU A 31 -21.21 -4.58 -6.33
CA LEU A 31 -19.98 -5.40 -6.29
C LEU A 31 -18.78 -4.71 -6.97
N SER A 32 -19.01 -3.99 -8.08
CA SER A 32 -17.96 -3.31 -8.82
C SER A 32 -17.34 -2.15 -8.01
N VAL A 33 -18.18 -1.35 -7.35
CA VAL A 33 -17.74 -0.21 -6.54
C VAL A 33 -17.01 -0.67 -5.28
N TYR A 34 -17.52 -1.72 -4.62
CA TYR A 34 -16.94 -2.25 -3.39
C TYR A 34 -15.50 -2.75 -3.59
N GLY A 35 -15.23 -3.48 -4.67
CA GLY A 35 -13.89 -4.00 -4.95
C GLY A 35 -12.82 -2.91 -5.13
N ASN A 36 -13.17 -1.80 -5.78
CA ASN A 36 -12.26 -0.68 -5.98
C ASN A 36 -12.01 0.12 -4.68
N ALA A 37 -13.05 0.32 -3.87
CA ALA A 37 -12.91 0.98 -2.58
C ALA A 37 -11.96 0.22 -1.65
N GLN A 38 -12.05 -1.11 -1.60
CA GLN A 38 -11.17 -1.91 -0.75
C GLN A 38 -9.71 -1.88 -1.21
N LYS A 39 -9.46 -1.89 -2.52
CA LYS A 39 -8.11 -1.73 -3.09
C LYS A 39 -7.52 -0.37 -2.74
N ASN A 40 -8.31 0.70 -2.88
CA ASN A 40 -7.86 2.05 -2.53
C ASN A 40 -7.53 2.17 -1.03
N ASN A 41 -8.32 1.57 -0.14
CA ASN A 41 -8.00 1.57 1.30
C ASN A 41 -6.67 0.86 1.61
N ARG A 42 -6.37 -0.25 0.92
CA ARG A 42 -5.07 -0.92 1.06
C ARG A 42 -3.91 -0.06 0.57
N ASP A 43 -4.07 0.63 -0.55
CA ASP A 43 -3.04 1.52 -1.07
C ASP A 43 -2.79 2.73 -0.14
N GLN A 44 -3.83 3.25 0.53
CA GLN A 44 -3.64 4.25 1.58
C GLN A 44 -2.87 3.70 2.78
N ALA A 45 -3.18 2.47 3.23
CA ALA A 45 -2.43 1.81 4.30
C ALA A 45 -0.95 1.64 3.92
N ARG A 46 -0.68 1.18 2.68
CA ARG A 46 0.69 1.09 2.16
C ARG A 46 1.41 2.43 2.16
N LEU A 47 0.73 3.50 1.75
CA LEU A 47 1.33 4.84 1.77
C LEU A 47 1.68 5.27 3.20
N LEU A 48 0.81 4.98 4.18
CA LEU A 48 1.09 5.25 5.59
C LEU A 48 2.30 4.44 6.11
N ASP A 49 2.39 3.16 5.74
CA ASP A 49 3.54 2.31 6.07
C ASP A 49 4.83 2.88 5.49
N LEU A 50 4.85 3.26 4.21
CA LEU A 50 6.00 3.87 3.55
C LEU A 50 6.43 5.17 4.23
N ASN A 51 5.48 6.02 4.62
CA ASN A 51 5.78 7.25 5.36
C ASN A 51 6.31 6.97 6.78
N THR A 52 5.85 5.89 7.42
CA THR A 52 6.35 5.47 8.73
C THR A 52 7.79 4.99 8.63
N ILE A 53 8.10 4.17 7.63
CA ILE A 53 9.48 3.72 7.36
C ILE A 53 10.37 4.91 7.00
N SER A 54 9.87 5.84 6.20
CA SER A 54 10.55 7.10 5.87
C SER A 54 10.95 7.87 7.13
N GLN A 55 10.05 8.03 8.11
CA GLN A 55 10.37 8.67 9.38
C GLN A 55 11.50 7.95 10.15
N TYR A 56 11.51 6.61 10.17
CA TYR A 56 12.60 5.86 10.79
C TYR A 56 13.94 6.09 10.08
N LEU A 57 13.93 6.16 8.74
CA LEU A 57 15.11 6.48 7.95
C LEU A 57 15.60 7.90 8.19
N GLU A 58 14.70 8.86 8.41
CA GLU A 58 15.07 10.23 8.79
C GLU A 58 15.74 10.30 10.16
N LEU A 59 15.21 9.56 11.14
CA LEU A 59 15.84 9.43 12.46
C LEU A 59 17.23 8.77 12.37
N TYR A 60 17.35 7.72 11.55
CA TYR A 60 18.64 7.08 11.27
C TYR A 60 19.63 8.08 10.66
N ARG A 61 19.21 8.83 9.64
CA ARG A 61 20.06 9.84 8.98
C ARG A 61 20.46 10.94 9.95
N HIS A 62 19.56 11.40 10.81
CA HIS A 62 19.87 12.45 11.79
C HIS A 62 21.09 12.09 12.64
N ASP A 63 21.20 10.82 13.05
CA ASP A 63 22.26 10.34 13.92
C ASP A 63 23.51 9.85 13.19
N GLN A 64 23.33 9.18 12.05
CA GLN A 64 24.42 8.55 11.29
C GLN A 64 24.97 9.49 10.21
N LEU A 65 24.25 10.55 9.85
CA LEU A 65 24.52 11.51 8.77
C LEU A 65 24.45 10.91 7.35
N TYR A 66 23.93 9.70 7.21
CA TYR A 66 23.70 8.99 5.94
C TYR A 66 22.55 7.98 6.12
N TYR A 67 21.98 7.51 5.02
CA TYR A 67 20.99 6.44 5.01
C TYR A 67 21.66 5.06 4.92
N PRO A 68 21.01 3.98 5.43
CA PRO A 68 21.56 2.64 5.38
C PRO A 68 21.76 2.19 3.92
N GLN A 69 22.94 1.65 3.60
CA GLN A 69 23.16 1.07 2.28
C GLN A 69 22.36 -0.23 2.10
N ASN A 70 22.33 -1.05 3.15
CA ASN A 70 21.66 -2.34 3.16
C ASN A 70 20.51 -2.26 4.16
N PHE A 71 19.29 -2.14 3.66
CA PHE A 71 18.06 -2.23 4.42
C PHE A 71 16.99 -2.85 3.53
N ASN A 72 16.24 -3.79 4.07
CA ASN A 72 15.18 -4.46 3.35
C ASN A 72 13.93 -4.55 4.23
N PRO A 73 12.98 -3.62 4.06
CA PRO A 73 11.80 -3.53 4.93
C PRO A 73 10.85 -4.73 4.80
N SER A 74 11.04 -5.60 3.80
CA SER A 74 10.25 -6.82 3.66
C SER A 74 10.75 -7.99 4.51
N ILE A 75 12.01 -7.97 4.94
CA ILE A 75 12.63 -9.05 5.72
C ILE A 75 13.08 -8.58 7.11
N ASP A 76 13.61 -7.36 7.18
CA ASP A 76 14.14 -6.80 8.41
C ASP A 76 12.99 -6.52 9.37
N ASN A 77 13.15 -6.90 10.64
CA ASN A 77 12.16 -6.59 11.66
C ASN A 77 12.38 -5.21 12.27
N GLN A 78 13.61 -4.70 12.22
CA GLN A 78 13.99 -3.40 12.77
C GLN A 78 15.05 -2.72 11.90
N LEU A 79 15.05 -1.40 11.91
CA LEU A 79 16.12 -0.57 11.40
C LEU A 79 17.11 -0.27 12.54
N GLN A 80 18.35 -0.72 12.38
CA GLN A 80 19.41 -0.58 13.39
C GLN A 80 20.70 -0.06 12.74
N ALA A 81 21.42 0.80 13.44
CA ALA A 81 22.76 1.23 13.04
C ALA A 81 23.84 0.20 13.43
N PRO A 82 25.02 0.24 12.78
CA PRO A 82 26.13 -0.66 13.12
C PRO A 82 26.61 -0.57 14.57
N ASP A 83 26.33 0.55 15.25
CA ASP A 83 26.63 0.78 16.67
C ASP A 83 25.60 0.13 17.63
N GLY A 84 24.55 -0.49 17.10
CA GLY A 84 23.51 -1.17 17.85
C GLY A 84 22.30 -0.30 18.22
N ARG A 85 22.28 0.99 17.86
CA ARG A 85 21.09 1.85 18.08
C ARG A 85 19.94 1.46 17.16
N VAL A 86 18.76 1.33 17.75
CA VAL A 86 17.51 0.94 17.06
C VAL A 86 16.68 2.18 16.78
N TYR A 87 16.17 2.30 15.56
CA TYR A 87 15.41 3.47 15.06
C TYR A 87 13.94 3.16 14.77
N SER A 88 13.53 1.90 14.95
CA SER A 88 12.16 1.43 14.75
C SER A 88 11.85 0.28 15.70
N ASP A 89 10.67 0.28 16.30
CA ASP A 89 10.21 -0.86 17.11
C ASP A 89 9.94 -2.09 16.24
N ASP A 90 9.16 -1.90 15.17
CA ASP A 90 8.90 -2.90 14.12
C ASP A 90 8.79 -2.21 12.75
N ILE A 91 9.26 -2.88 11.70
CA ILE A 91 9.05 -2.45 10.31
C ILE A 91 7.71 -2.99 9.79
N PRO A 92 6.78 -2.10 9.37
CA PRO A 92 5.52 -2.54 8.76
C PRO A 92 5.74 -3.42 7.53
N LYS A 93 4.91 -4.44 7.39
CA LYS A 93 4.91 -5.37 6.26
C LYS A 93 3.55 -5.32 5.56
N ASP A 94 3.55 -5.50 4.24
CA ASP A 94 2.30 -5.59 3.48
C ASP A 94 1.46 -6.77 3.98
N VAL A 95 0.15 -6.59 4.00
CA VAL A 95 -0.82 -7.64 4.37
C VAL A 95 -0.77 -8.83 3.41
N ASP A 96 -0.40 -8.59 2.14
CA ASP A 96 -0.15 -9.64 1.16
C ASP A 96 1.33 -10.01 1.16
N ALA A 97 1.64 -11.23 1.60
CA ALA A 97 3.02 -11.73 1.68
C ALA A 97 3.74 -11.78 0.31
N ASN A 98 3.01 -11.74 -0.80
CA ASN A 98 3.61 -11.68 -2.14
C ASN A 98 4.01 -10.26 -2.56
N ARG A 99 3.51 -9.25 -1.83
CA ARG A 99 3.84 -7.84 -2.01
C ARG A 99 4.86 -7.41 -0.99
N LYS A 100 5.82 -6.64 -1.47
CA LYS A 100 7.02 -6.27 -0.72
C LYS A 100 7.21 -4.76 -0.79
N TYR A 101 7.55 -4.19 0.35
CA TYR A 101 8.14 -2.86 0.40
C TYR A 101 9.60 -2.98 -0.01
N VAL A 102 10.00 -2.16 -0.97
CA VAL A 102 11.34 -2.18 -1.53
C VAL A 102 12.03 -0.89 -1.15
N TYR A 103 13.22 -1.02 -0.57
CA TYR A 103 14.11 0.09 -0.30
C TYR A 103 15.28 0.03 -1.28
N SER A 104 15.64 1.17 -1.86
CA SER A 104 16.87 1.33 -2.61
C SER A 104 17.56 2.61 -2.16
N ALA A 105 18.78 2.48 -1.65
CA ALA A 105 19.63 3.62 -1.40
C ALA A 105 20.10 4.25 -2.72
N ALA A 106 20.35 5.55 -2.71
CA ALA A 106 20.81 6.32 -3.86
C ALA A 106 21.82 7.40 -3.43
N ASP A 107 22.43 8.06 -4.42
CA ASP A 107 23.49 9.06 -4.24
C ASP A 107 24.61 8.61 -3.28
N CYS A 108 25.05 7.37 -3.47
CA CYS A 108 26.05 6.73 -2.63
C CYS A 108 27.48 7.16 -3.01
N VAL A 109 28.25 7.60 -2.02
CA VAL A 109 29.66 8.00 -2.16
C VAL A 109 30.52 7.08 -1.32
N THR A 110 31.59 6.53 -1.90
CA THR A 110 32.56 5.70 -1.19
C THR A 110 33.79 6.53 -0.85
N VAL A 111 34.07 6.73 0.44
CA VAL A 111 35.26 7.44 0.94
C VAL A 111 35.99 6.54 1.92
N GLY A 112 37.29 6.29 1.68
CA GLY A 112 38.11 5.48 2.58
C GLY A 112 37.62 4.04 2.77
N GLY A 113 36.92 3.48 1.77
CA GLY A 113 36.35 2.13 1.82
C GLY A 113 34.98 2.02 2.48
N GLN A 114 34.39 3.13 2.94
CA GLN A 114 33.02 3.16 3.47
C GLN A 114 32.08 3.82 2.46
N THR A 115 30.99 3.14 2.11
CA THR A 115 29.93 3.68 1.25
C THR A 115 28.85 4.34 2.10
N LYS A 116 28.59 5.61 1.85
CA LYS A 116 27.56 6.42 2.52
C LYS A 116 26.56 6.91 1.47
N CYS A 117 25.27 6.69 1.71
CA CYS A 117 24.20 7.09 0.79
C CYS A 117 23.44 8.28 1.38
N TYR A 118 23.13 9.28 0.54
CA TYR A 118 22.50 10.52 0.99
C TYR A 118 21.05 10.67 0.55
N SER A 119 20.56 9.73 -0.24
CA SER A 119 19.18 9.66 -0.66
C SER A 119 18.68 8.22 -0.71
N TYR A 120 17.37 8.05 -0.74
CA TYR A 120 16.74 6.73 -0.90
C TYR A 120 15.39 6.84 -1.59
N ILE A 121 14.94 5.71 -2.11
CA ILE A 121 13.58 5.53 -2.61
C ILE A 121 12.95 4.30 -1.94
N LEU A 122 11.70 4.46 -1.52
CA LEU A 122 10.85 3.44 -0.91
C LEU A 122 9.64 3.19 -1.79
N CYS A 123 9.46 1.97 -2.25
CA CYS A 123 8.45 1.64 -3.25
C CYS A 123 7.54 0.49 -2.82
N ALA A 124 6.31 0.52 -3.31
CA ALA A 124 5.32 -0.53 -3.15
C ALA A 124 4.53 -0.76 -4.45
N LYS A 125 3.75 -1.84 -4.48
CA LYS A 125 2.81 -2.13 -5.58
C LYS A 125 1.41 -1.65 -5.24
N GLN A 126 0.87 -0.73 -6.04
CA GLN A 126 -0.52 -0.30 -5.93
C GLN A 126 -1.49 -1.36 -6.48
N GLU A 127 -2.75 -1.32 -6.04
CA GLU A 127 -3.84 -2.18 -6.52
C GLU A 127 -5.00 -1.41 -7.12
N GLY A 128 -5.31 -0.27 -6.53
CA GLY A 128 -6.40 0.61 -6.88
C GLY A 128 -6.08 1.48 -8.09
N GLY A 129 -7.00 2.39 -8.37
CA GLY A 129 -6.89 3.34 -9.49
C GLY A 129 -6.33 4.70 -9.07
N MET A 130 -5.71 4.82 -7.89
CA MET A 130 -5.10 6.08 -7.47
C MET A 130 -3.89 6.40 -8.33
N THR A 131 -3.77 7.66 -8.75
CA THR A 131 -2.59 8.12 -9.48
C THR A 131 -1.53 8.54 -8.49
N PHE A 132 -0.38 7.87 -8.54
CA PHE A 132 0.83 8.29 -7.83
C PHE A 132 1.83 8.86 -8.82
N THR A 133 2.45 9.97 -8.46
CA THR A 133 3.64 10.45 -9.17
C THR A 133 4.78 9.50 -8.82
N ASP A 134 5.41 8.92 -9.83
CA ASP A 134 6.54 8.02 -9.65
C ASP A 134 7.75 8.83 -9.11
N PRO A 135 8.18 8.62 -7.86
CA PRO A 135 9.30 9.37 -7.30
C PRO A 135 10.59 9.01 -8.04
N LEU A 136 11.49 10.00 -8.16
CA LEU A 136 12.78 9.84 -8.81
C LEU A 136 13.87 10.29 -7.85
N VAL A 137 14.83 9.42 -7.61
CA VAL A 137 16.03 9.73 -6.82
C VAL A 137 17.25 9.33 -7.63
N GLY A 138 18.14 10.29 -7.89
CA GLY A 138 19.23 10.12 -8.84
C GLY A 138 18.70 9.69 -10.22
N SER A 139 18.90 8.42 -10.58
CA SER A 139 18.38 7.80 -11.82
C SER A 139 17.44 6.62 -11.58
N VAL A 140 16.96 6.42 -10.35
CA VAL A 140 16.12 5.28 -9.97
C VAL A 140 14.70 5.76 -9.70
N LYS A 141 13.73 5.09 -10.32
CA LYS A 141 12.30 5.27 -10.06
C LYS A 141 11.68 4.04 -9.44
N CYS A 142 10.48 4.16 -8.87
CA CYS A 142 9.75 2.98 -8.44
C CYS A 142 9.37 2.09 -9.61
N SER A 143 9.09 2.67 -10.78
CA SER A 143 8.82 1.88 -11.99
C SER A 143 9.99 1.01 -12.49
N ASP A 144 11.22 1.26 -12.01
CA ASP A 144 12.39 0.44 -12.32
C ASP A 144 12.56 -0.74 -11.34
N LEU A 145 11.81 -0.76 -10.24
CA LEU A 145 11.96 -1.71 -9.13
C LEU A 145 10.88 -2.80 -9.14
N THR A 146 11.19 -3.92 -8.48
CA THR A 146 10.29 -5.08 -8.37
C THR A 146 9.82 -5.30 -6.93
N CYS A 147 8.53 -5.12 -6.68
CA CYS A 147 7.87 -5.17 -5.37
C CYS A 147 7.17 -6.51 -5.07
N GLY A 148 7.65 -7.62 -5.64
CA GLY A 148 7.10 -8.96 -5.41
C GLY A 148 8.00 -10.06 -5.96
N SER A 149 7.88 -11.28 -5.43
CA SER A 149 8.77 -12.39 -5.80
C SER A 149 8.12 -13.52 -6.60
N SER A 150 6.79 -13.62 -6.65
CA SER A 150 6.07 -14.57 -7.51
C SER A 150 4.55 -14.28 -7.52
N PRO A 151 3.99 -13.72 -8.61
CA PRO A 151 4.69 -13.15 -9.75
C PRO A 151 5.46 -11.88 -9.37
N ALA A 152 6.47 -11.53 -10.18
CA ALA A 152 7.19 -10.27 -10.03
C ALA A 152 6.29 -9.10 -10.43
N TYR A 153 6.12 -8.12 -9.53
CA TYR A 153 5.34 -6.92 -9.80
C TYR A 153 6.25 -5.70 -9.91
N THR A 154 6.15 -4.93 -10.99
CA THR A 154 6.76 -3.60 -11.07
C THR A 154 6.12 -2.68 -10.04
N CYS A 155 6.92 -2.03 -9.21
CA CYS A 155 6.42 -1.05 -8.24
C CYS A 155 5.80 0.15 -8.97
N THR A 156 4.81 0.78 -8.35
CA THR A 156 4.04 1.85 -9.02
C THR A 156 3.69 3.01 -8.10
N MET A 157 4.10 2.93 -6.84
CA MET A 157 3.94 4.00 -5.87
C MET A 157 5.15 3.98 -4.93
N GLY A 158 5.44 5.12 -4.33
CA GLY A 158 6.54 5.23 -3.40
C GLY A 158 6.66 6.60 -2.79
N VAL A 159 7.66 6.71 -1.92
CA VAL A 159 8.18 7.95 -1.35
C VAL A 159 9.69 7.95 -1.53
N SER A 160 10.30 9.12 -1.49
CA SER A 160 11.75 9.27 -1.54
C SER A 160 12.22 10.17 -0.41
N SER A 161 13.52 10.14 -0.12
CA SER A 161 14.15 11.26 0.59
C SER A 161 13.92 12.56 -0.18
N ASP A 162 13.67 13.64 0.55
CA ASP A 162 13.64 15.02 0.00
C ASP A 162 15.00 15.48 -0.53
#